data_AF-A0A023ER35-F1
#
_entry.id   AF-A0A023ER35-F1
#
_cell.length_a   1.000
_cell.length_b   1.000
_cell.length_c   1.000
_cell.angle_alpha   90.00
_cell.angle_beta   90.00
_cell.angle_gamma   90.00
#
_symmetry.space_group_name_H-M   'P 1'
#
loop_
_entity.id
_entity.type
_entity.pdbx_description
1 polymer ?
#
loop_
_entity_poly.entity_id
_entity_poly.type
_entity_poly.pdbx_seq_one_letter_code
_entity_poly.pdbx_strand_id
1 'polypeptide(L)'
;MTLCATRQKPCDLYTQYQCANKKCIDRAQICDYADDCGDSSDELGCHHTSTCSALTKGGCEHHCHNLTDGGYICACYPGFIIDGENKKHCLDIDECATGTHKCSHICTNLNGTYACSCRDGFRLADAVSGVCKAVKDDVTVVFSSGPEIRAYDLKINDQFDVIAGEKRIEALDYSPSTQMIFWADSYDKTIKRSYMVNARNGEVKIGFAQDLNMKGNSKPTALAVDWVADNLYWAETDRTGSKPRGRIMVAKTDGRYRRALVNAGLEVPTSIAVDPQLGRMFWADAGSAPKIEVSWMDGSKRRPLITEAIRHPAGLTIDYSQDHMVTGWTPS
;
A
#
# COMPACT_ATOMS: atom_id res chain seq x y z
N MET A 1 -19.76 -10.44 -5.56
CA MET A 1 -20.11 -9.11 -5.02
C MET A 1 -20.71 -9.33 -3.66
N THR A 2 -20.23 -8.59 -2.66
CA THR A 2 -20.64 -8.82 -1.28
C THR A 2 -20.69 -7.50 -0.53
N LEU A 3 -21.79 -7.31 0.21
CA LEU A 3 -22.15 -6.07 0.90
C LEU A 3 -21.41 -6.00 2.25
N CYS A 4 -20.60 -4.97 2.45
CA CYS A 4 -19.80 -4.79 3.67
C CYS A 4 -20.51 -3.85 4.65
N ALA A 5 -21.15 -4.38 5.69
CA ALA A 5 -21.71 -3.59 6.79
C ALA A 5 -21.06 -3.96 8.13
N THR A 6 -20.53 -2.97 8.84
CA THR A 6 -19.98 -3.14 10.19
C THR A 6 -21.10 -3.38 11.21
N ARG A 7 -21.01 -4.41 12.05
CA ARG A 7 -21.90 -4.60 13.21
C ARG A 7 -21.48 -3.65 14.33
N GLN A 8 -22.16 -2.52 14.47
CA GLN A 8 -22.07 -1.67 15.66
C GLN A 8 -23.22 -1.95 16.63
N LYS A 9 -22.97 -1.69 17.92
CA LYS A 9 -24.02 -1.75 18.96
C LYS A 9 -25.08 -0.69 18.61
N PRO A 10 -26.35 -1.06 18.45
CA PRO A 10 -27.40 -0.10 18.10
C PRO A 10 -27.59 0.90 19.26
N CYS A 11 -27.80 2.19 18.91
CA CYS A 11 -28.18 3.21 19.89
C CYS A 11 -29.52 2.85 20.53
N ASP A 12 -29.75 3.29 21.76
CA ASP A 12 -31.06 3.15 22.40
C ASP A 12 -32.07 4.04 21.68
N LEU A 13 -33.10 3.43 21.10
CA LEU A 13 -34.12 4.10 20.28
C LEU A 13 -34.93 5.15 21.06
N TYR A 14 -34.99 5.05 22.40
CA TYR A 14 -35.80 5.95 23.23
C TYR A 14 -35.02 7.12 23.81
N THR A 15 -33.74 6.93 24.13
CA THR A 15 -32.92 7.92 24.84
C THR A 15 -31.85 8.55 23.97
N GLN A 16 -31.50 7.92 22.85
CA GLN A 16 -30.35 8.33 22.03
C GLN A 16 -30.74 8.61 20.58
N TYR A 17 -29.92 9.45 19.93
CA TYR A 17 -29.92 9.71 18.50
C TYR A 17 -28.63 9.21 17.88
N GLN A 18 -28.72 8.62 16.68
CA GLN A 18 -27.58 8.12 15.94
C GLN A 18 -27.13 9.13 14.89
N CYS A 19 -25.95 9.71 15.07
CA CYS A 19 -25.27 10.59 14.13
C CYS A 19 -24.91 9.87 12.81
N ALA A 20 -24.55 10.61 11.75
CA ALA A 20 -24.15 10.00 10.47
C ALA A 20 -22.85 9.18 10.60
N ASN A 21 -21.88 9.64 11.42
CA ASN A 21 -20.70 8.87 11.82
C ASN A 21 -21.00 7.66 12.74
N LYS A 22 -22.27 7.39 13.03
CA LYS A 22 -22.80 6.32 13.88
C LYS A 22 -22.49 6.46 15.37
N LYS A 23 -22.04 7.63 15.83
CA LYS A 23 -21.97 7.98 17.25
C LYS A 23 -23.39 8.13 17.81
N CYS A 24 -23.60 7.69 19.05
CA CYS A 24 -24.86 7.90 19.75
C CYS A 24 -24.73 9.10 20.69
N ILE A 25 -25.63 10.07 20.58
CA ILE A 25 -25.74 11.23 21.49
C ILE A 25 -27.11 11.22 22.18
N ASP A 26 -27.28 12.03 23.22
CA ASP A 26 -28.58 12.15 23.90
C ASP A 26 -29.59 12.89 23.00
N ARG A 27 -30.87 12.52 23.05
CA ARG A 27 -31.91 13.17 22.22
C ARG A 27 -32.13 14.65 22.56
N ALA A 28 -31.74 15.10 23.74
CA ALA A 28 -31.80 16.52 24.12
C ALA A 28 -30.74 17.38 23.40
N GLN A 29 -29.70 16.75 22.85
CA GLN A 29 -28.57 17.38 22.17
C GLN A 29 -28.79 17.49 20.64
N ILE A 30 -30.04 17.43 20.18
CA ILE A 30 -30.37 17.52 18.75
C ILE A 30 -30.92 18.92 18.48
N CYS A 31 -30.36 19.60 17.47
CA CYS A 31 -30.77 20.95 17.09
C CYS A 31 -30.62 21.98 18.22
N ASP A 32 -29.55 21.88 18.99
CA ASP A 32 -29.22 22.76 20.13
C ASP A 32 -28.12 23.79 19.80
N TYR A 33 -27.72 23.88 18.53
CA TYR A 33 -26.65 24.72 18.00
C TYR A 33 -25.22 24.31 18.42
N ALA A 34 -25.04 23.11 18.97
CA ALA A 34 -23.73 22.54 19.27
C ALA A 34 -23.43 21.32 18.35
N ASP A 35 -22.15 21.10 18.04
CA ASP A 35 -21.70 19.90 17.34
C ASP A 35 -21.33 18.82 18.36
N ASP A 36 -22.32 18.07 18.83
CA ASP A 36 -22.16 16.97 19.76
C ASP A 36 -21.79 15.66 19.03
N CYS A 37 -22.18 15.52 17.75
CA CYS A 37 -21.78 14.40 16.92
C CYS A 37 -20.28 14.42 16.53
N GLY A 38 -19.67 15.61 16.44
CA GLY A 38 -18.33 15.86 15.89
C GLY A 38 -18.28 15.88 14.35
N ASP A 39 -19.43 15.67 13.71
CA ASP A 39 -19.65 15.77 12.25
C ASP A 39 -20.85 16.67 11.90
N SER A 40 -21.41 17.37 12.90
CA SER A 40 -22.58 18.25 12.82
C SER A 40 -23.89 17.61 12.34
N SER A 41 -23.99 16.27 12.34
CA SER A 41 -25.19 15.54 11.88
C SER A 41 -26.43 15.69 12.77
N ASP A 42 -26.24 16.19 13.97
CA ASP A 42 -27.24 16.60 14.96
C ASP A 42 -27.88 17.95 14.65
N GLU A 43 -27.19 18.81 13.89
CA GLU A 43 -27.63 20.16 13.53
C GLU A 43 -28.06 20.27 12.05
N LEU A 44 -27.73 19.26 11.25
CA LEU A 44 -28.12 19.17 9.85
C LEU A 44 -29.55 18.62 9.75
N GLY A 45 -30.45 19.36 9.09
CA GLY A 45 -31.84 18.91 8.87
C GLY A 45 -32.87 19.40 9.89
N CYS A 46 -32.52 20.33 10.78
CA CYS A 46 -33.40 20.88 11.80
C CYS A 46 -34.51 21.77 11.23
N HIS A 47 -35.76 21.53 11.65
CA HIS A 47 -36.94 22.30 11.29
C HIS A 47 -37.80 22.60 12.53
N HIS A 48 -37.74 23.82 13.05
CA HIS A 48 -38.37 24.20 14.33
C HIS A 48 -39.88 24.54 14.27
N THR A 49 -40.44 24.77 13.09
CA THR A 49 -41.79 25.37 12.94
C THR A 49 -42.93 24.37 12.70
N SER A 50 -42.63 23.09 12.54
CA SER A 50 -43.64 22.08 12.20
C SER A 50 -43.34 20.76 12.92
N THR A 51 -44.29 19.84 12.91
CA THR A 51 -44.09 18.50 13.47
C THR A 51 -44.01 17.47 12.36
N CYS A 52 -43.34 16.35 12.67
CA CYS A 52 -43.28 15.20 11.80
C CYS A 52 -44.67 14.57 11.66
N SER A 53 -45.34 14.82 10.53
CA SER A 53 -46.61 14.16 10.23
C SER A 53 -46.32 12.71 9.80
N ALA A 54 -47.07 11.73 10.34
CA ALA A 54 -46.89 10.32 9.99
C ALA A 54 -47.19 10.02 8.51
N LEU A 55 -47.99 10.87 7.85
CA LEU A 55 -48.42 10.69 6.46
C LEU A 55 -47.41 11.26 5.45
N THR A 56 -46.73 12.36 5.78
CA THR A 56 -45.79 13.04 4.88
C THR A 56 -44.34 13.02 5.35
N LYS A 57 -44.05 12.43 6.52
CA LYS A 57 -42.73 12.47 7.18
C LYS A 57 -42.14 13.89 7.25
N GLY A 58 -42.98 14.92 7.41
CA GLY A 58 -42.53 16.32 7.38
C GLY A 58 -41.95 16.78 6.03
N GLY A 59 -42.05 15.96 4.98
CA GLY A 59 -41.39 16.15 3.69
C GLY A 59 -39.94 15.65 3.64
N CYS A 60 -39.45 14.96 4.67
CA CYS A 60 -38.14 14.30 4.65
C CYS A 60 -38.19 13.07 3.73
N GLU A 61 -37.12 12.84 2.98
CA GLU A 61 -37.00 11.68 2.09
C GLU A 61 -36.95 10.35 2.86
N HIS A 62 -36.10 10.26 3.89
CA HIS A 62 -35.87 9.02 4.63
C HIS A 62 -36.54 8.99 6.01
N HIS A 63 -35.89 9.56 7.03
CA HIS A 63 -36.34 9.58 8.41
C HIS A 63 -36.69 11.00 8.87
N CYS A 64 -37.60 11.06 9.83
CA CYS A 64 -38.10 12.28 10.41
C CYS A 64 -38.36 12.03 11.90
N HIS A 65 -37.65 12.76 12.76
CA HIS A 65 -37.70 12.59 14.20
C HIS A 65 -38.19 13.87 14.87
N ASN A 66 -39.25 13.78 15.67
CA ASN A 66 -39.72 14.92 16.46
C ASN A 66 -38.73 15.26 17.57
N LEU A 67 -38.51 16.56 17.76
CA LEU A 67 -37.71 17.13 18.85
C LEU A 67 -38.58 17.31 20.10
N THR A 68 -37.96 17.34 21.28
CA THR A 68 -38.67 17.52 22.57
C THR A 68 -39.21 18.94 22.74
N ASP A 69 -38.51 19.94 22.22
CA ASP A 69 -38.84 21.37 22.39
C ASP A 69 -39.73 21.94 21.26
N GLY A 70 -40.26 21.05 20.41
CA GLY A 70 -41.01 21.40 19.23
C GLY A 70 -40.14 21.50 17.98
N GLY A 71 -40.66 21.02 16.85
CA GLY A 71 -39.89 20.83 15.62
C GLY A 71 -39.60 19.37 15.31
N TYR A 72 -38.88 19.14 14.21
CA TYR A 72 -38.35 17.84 13.82
C TYR A 72 -37.00 17.98 13.13
N ILE A 73 -36.25 16.90 13.10
CA ILE A 73 -35.02 16.75 12.30
C ILE A 73 -35.26 15.70 11.21
N CYS A 74 -34.84 16.03 9.98
CA CYS A 74 -34.72 15.03 8.92
C CYS A 74 -33.40 14.27 9.09
N ALA A 75 -33.45 12.95 9.02
CA ALA A 75 -32.25 12.10 9.06
C ALA A 75 -32.23 11.16 7.85
N CYS A 76 -31.03 10.81 7.39
CA CYS A 76 -30.83 9.93 6.24
C CYS A 76 -30.54 8.49 6.68
N TYR A 77 -30.74 7.51 5.78
CA TYR A 77 -30.29 6.15 6.01
C TYR A 77 -28.75 6.09 6.12
N PRO A 78 -28.18 5.07 6.79
CA PRO A 78 -26.74 4.85 6.74
C PRO A 78 -26.24 4.75 5.30
N GLY A 79 -25.13 5.44 4.98
CA GLY A 79 -24.62 5.55 3.61
C GLY A 79 -25.12 6.79 2.86
N PHE A 80 -25.92 7.64 3.50
CA PHE A 80 -26.42 8.89 2.92
C PHE A 80 -26.14 10.09 3.83
N ILE A 81 -25.99 11.26 3.22
CA ILE A 81 -25.84 12.57 3.89
C ILE A 81 -26.96 13.53 3.47
N ILE A 82 -27.26 14.50 4.31
CA ILE A 82 -28.26 15.54 4.01
C ILE A 82 -27.72 16.48 2.94
N ASP A 83 -28.53 16.80 1.94
CA ASP A 83 -28.21 17.78 0.91
C ASP A 83 -28.05 19.19 1.51
N GLY A 84 -27.02 19.91 1.07
CA GLY A 84 -26.71 21.26 1.52
C GLY A 84 -27.73 22.30 1.05
N GLU A 85 -28.36 22.09 -0.12
CA GLU A 85 -29.38 23.00 -0.66
C GLU A 85 -30.78 22.66 -0.14
N ASN A 86 -31.16 21.39 -0.21
CA ASN A 86 -32.43 20.90 0.30
C ASN A 86 -32.23 19.97 1.50
N LYS A 87 -32.28 20.53 2.71
CA LYS A 87 -32.10 19.80 3.97
C LYS A 87 -33.10 18.67 4.25
N LYS A 88 -34.07 18.44 3.36
CA LYS A 88 -35.03 17.32 3.40
C LYS A 88 -34.67 16.15 2.47
N HIS A 89 -33.72 16.36 1.57
CA HIS A 89 -33.24 15.39 0.60
C HIS A 89 -31.92 14.77 1.07
N CYS A 90 -31.72 13.51 0.71
CA CYS A 90 -30.57 12.70 1.10
C CYS A 90 -29.76 12.32 -0.14
N LEU A 91 -28.45 12.54 -0.09
CA LEU A 91 -27.51 12.18 -1.14
C LEU A 91 -26.71 10.97 -0.72
N ASP A 92 -26.49 10.07 -1.67
CA ASP A 92 -25.60 8.92 -1.50
C ASP A 92 -24.16 9.37 -1.22
N ILE A 93 -23.50 8.70 -0.29
CA ILE A 93 -22.09 8.94 0.01
C ILE A 93 -21.27 8.06 -0.93
N ASP A 94 -20.51 8.66 -1.84
CA ASP A 94 -19.56 7.90 -2.64
C ASP A 94 -18.33 7.52 -1.79
N GLU A 95 -18.36 6.33 -1.18
CA GLU A 95 -17.26 5.87 -0.33
C GLU A 95 -15.98 5.61 -1.14
N CYS A 96 -16.10 5.34 -2.43
CA CYS A 96 -14.99 5.14 -3.35
C CYS A 96 -14.28 6.46 -3.69
N ALA A 97 -15.03 7.55 -3.88
CA ALA A 97 -14.47 8.88 -4.12
C ALA A 97 -13.88 9.51 -2.85
N THR A 98 -14.50 9.26 -1.69
CA THR A 98 -14.03 9.79 -0.40
C THR A 98 -12.89 8.97 0.22
N GLY A 99 -12.62 7.77 -0.28
CA GLY A 99 -11.59 6.88 0.25
C GLY A 99 -11.91 6.31 1.64
N THR A 100 -13.18 6.34 2.04
CA THR A 100 -13.65 5.85 3.36
C THR A 100 -13.96 4.34 3.35
N HIS A 101 -13.94 3.71 2.18
CA HIS A 101 -14.14 2.29 2.00
C HIS A 101 -13.00 1.43 2.59
N LYS A 102 -13.29 0.13 2.79
CA LYS A 102 -12.33 -0.87 3.31
C LYS A 102 -11.87 -1.89 2.28
N CYS A 103 -12.21 -1.72 1.01
CA CYS A 103 -11.78 -2.63 -0.05
C CYS A 103 -10.25 -2.65 -0.20
N SER A 104 -9.65 -3.84 -0.26
CA SER A 104 -8.21 -3.98 -0.55
C SER A 104 -7.85 -3.59 -1.99
N HIS A 105 -8.72 -3.92 -2.96
CA HIS A 105 -8.46 -3.68 -4.38
C HIS A 105 -9.47 -2.72 -4.99
N ILE A 106 -10.59 -3.23 -5.50
CA ILE A 106 -11.54 -2.44 -6.31
C ILE A 106 -12.76 -2.11 -5.47
N CYS A 107 -13.09 -0.82 -5.40
CA CYS A 107 -14.31 -0.28 -4.81
C CYS A 107 -15.32 0.05 -5.93
N THR A 108 -16.59 -0.26 -5.72
CA THR A 108 -17.69 0.15 -6.60
C THR A 108 -18.78 0.77 -5.74
N ASN A 109 -19.06 2.06 -5.98
CA ASN A 109 -20.10 2.79 -5.26
C ASN A 109 -21.49 2.26 -5.68
N LEU A 110 -22.37 2.08 -4.71
CA LEU A 110 -23.76 1.68 -4.89
C LEU A 110 -24.64 2.62 -4.06
N ASN A 111 -25.93 2.70 -4.37
CA ASN A 111 -26.80 3.59 -3.62
C ASN A 111 -26.96 3.11 -2.15
N GLY A 112 -26.45 3.89 -1.21
CA GLY A 112 -26.44 3.66 0.23
C GLY A 112 -25.32 2.75 0.74
N THR A 113 -24.40 2.31 -0.12
CA THR A 113 -23.33 1.37 0.26
C THR A 113 -22.27 1.23 -0.83
N TYR A 114 -21.23 0.45 -0.58
CA TYR A 114 -20.25 0.08 -1.61
C TYR A 114 -20.05 -1.43 -1.69
N ALA A 115 -19.60 -1.89 -2.86
CA ALA A 115 -19.19 -3.27 -3.07
C ALA A 115 -17.68 -3.35 -3.32
N CYS A 116 -17.04 -4.34 -2.72
CA CYS A 116 -15.64 -4.67 -3.01
C CYS A 116 -15.54 -5.81 -4.02
N SER A 117 -14.55 -5.72 -4.90
CA SER A 117 -14.13 -6.82 -5.78
C SER A 117 -12.61 -6.93 -5.83
N CYS A 118 -12.13 -8.10 -6.25
CA CYS A 118 -10.70 -8.40 -6.33
C CYS A 118 -10.26 -8.48 -7.79
N ARG A 119 -9.03 -8.03 -8.05
CA ARG A 119 -8.34 -8.22 -9.33
C ARG A 119 -8.06 -9.69 -9.61
N ASP A 120 -7.75 -9.99 -10.87
CA ASP A 120 -7.42 -11.33 -11.33
C ASP A 120 -6.33 -11.99 -10.48
N GLY A 121 -6.50 -13.28 -10.18
CA GLY A 121 -5.61 -14.02 -9.29
C GLY A 121 -5.92 -13.85 -7.80
N PHE A 122 -6.92 -13.04 -7.43
CA PHE A 122 -7.39 -12.86 -6.06
C PHE A 122 -8.88 -13.13 -5.91
N ARG A 123 -9.29 -13.54 -4.71
CA ARG A 123 -10.69 -13.74 -4.31
C ARG A 123 -10.94 -13.09 -2.96
N LEU A 124 -12.18 -12.68 -2.70
CA LEU A 124 -12.55 -12.14 -1.40
C LEU A 124 -12.33 -13.19 -0.30
N ALA A 125 -11.68 -12.77 0.79
CA ALA A 125 -11.42 -13.61 1.95
C ALA A 125 -12.73 -14.03 2.64
N ASP A 126 -13.67 -13.11 2.70
CA ASP A 126 -15.00 -13.27 3.27
C ASP A 126 -15.97 -12.25 2.64
N ALA A 127 -17.22 -12.24 3.12
CA ALA A 127 -18.29 -11.42 2.59
C ALA A 127 -18.33 -9.96 3.08
N VAL A 128 -17.53 -9.58 4.08
CA VAL A 128 -17.76 -8.36 4.89
C VAL A 128 -16.50 -7.51 5.07
N SER A 129 -15.31 -8.11 5.04
CA SER A 129 -14.05 -7.42 5.31
C SER A 129 -13.55 -6.57 4.14
N GLY A 130 -13.97 -6.90 2.91
CA GLY A 130 -13.41 -6.31 1.70
C GLY A 130 -11.97 -6.74 1.40
N VAL A 131 -11.45 -7.74 2.12
CA VAL A 131 -10.07 -8.20 1.99
C VAL A 131 -9.91 -9.19 0.85
N CYS A 132 -8.92 -8.97 -0.01
CA CYS A 132 -8.58 -9.87 -1.12
C CYS A 132 -7.45 -10.82 -0.74
N LYS A 133 -7.64 -12.11 -0.98
CA LYS A 133 -6.63 -13.17 -0.81
C LYS A 133 -6.26 -13.77 -2.15
N ALA A 134 -4.98 -14.09 -2.34
CA ALA A 134 -4.53 -14.76 -3.56
C ALA A 134 -5.23 -16.13 -3.73
N VAL A 135 -5.53 -16.49 -4.97
CA VAL A 135 -6.10 -17.79 -5.34
C VAL A 135 -5.05 -18.89 -5.24
N LYS A 136 -3.81 -18.60 -5.65
CA LYS A 136 -2.65 -19.45 -5.43
C LYS A 136 -2.06 -19.14 -4.05
N ASP A 137 -1.89 -20.16 -3.22
CA ASP A 137 -1.45 -20.03 -1.83
C ASP A 137 0.01 -20.47 -1.61
N ASP A 138 0.73 -20.82 -2.68
CA ASP A 138 2.14 -21.17 -2.63
C ASP A 138 2.99 -19.89 -2.55
N VAL A 139 3.10 -19.34 -1.35
CA VAL A 139 3.86 -18.12 -1.05
C VAL A 139 5.08 -18.48 -0.21
N THR A 140 6.26 -18.13 -0.71
CA THR A 140 7.55 -18.30 -0.03
C THR A 140 8.15 -16.94 0.25
N VAL A 141 8.54 -16.70 1.50
CA VAL A 141 9.27 -15.48 1.89
C VAL A 141 10.76 -15.79 1.83
N VAL A 142 11.50 -15.04 1.01
CA VAL A 142 12.95 -15.18 0.88
C VAL A 142 13.63 -13.98 1.52
N PHE A 143 14.63 -14.23 2.36
CA PHE A 143 15.33 -13.18 3.09
C PHE A 143 16.80 -13.53 3.34
N SER A 144 17.62 -12.49 3.47
CA SER A 144 19.02 -12.63 3.88
C SER A 144 19.13 -12.69 5.39
N SER A 145 19.92 -13.64 5.90
CA SER A 145 20.27 -13.79 7.30
C SER A 145 21.79 -13.86 7.43
N GLY A 146 22.45 -12.69 7.44
CA GLY A 146 23.90 -12.58 7.49
C GLY A 146 24.58 -13.13 6.21
N PRO A 147 25.37 -14.22 6.30
CA PRO A 147 26.04 -14.84 5.14
C PRO A 147 25.16 -15.81 4.34
N GLU A 148 23.88 -15.98 4.72
CA GLU A 148 22.97 -16.96 4.14
C GLU A 148 21.73 -16.27 3.53
N ILE A 149 21.16 -16.89 2.50
CA ILE A 149 19.80 -16.60 2.04
C ILE A 149 18.93 -17.79 2.42
N ARG A 150 17.84 -17.51 3.13
CA ARG A 150 16.88 -18.51 3.56
C ARG A 150 15.51 -18.22 2.97
N ALA A 151 14.74 -19.28 2.82
CA ALA A 151 13.36 -19.24 2.37
C ALA A 151 12.46 -19.85 3.44
N TYR A 152 11.29 -19.27 3.62
CA TYR A 152 10.28 -19.71 4.56
C TYR A 152 8.96 -19.91 3.83
N ASP A 153 8.45 -21.13 3.85
CA ASP A 153 7.17 -21.49 3.25
C ASP A 153 6.04 -21.28 4.25
N LEU A 154 5.13 -20.36 3.92
CA LEU A 154 4.04 -19.96 4.81
C LEU A 154 2.97 -21.04 5.00
N LYS A 155 2.88 -22.01 4.08
CA LYS A 155 1.83 -23.03 4.07
C LYS A 155 2.20 -24.22 4.93
N ILE A 156 3.46 -24.66 4.87
CA ILE A 156 3.96 -25.76 5.70
C ILE A 156 4.66 -25.28 6.98
N ASN A 157 4.88 -23.96 7.12
CA ASN A 157 5.56 -23.35 8.28
C ASN A 157 6.97 -23.94 8.47
N ASP A 158 7.72 -24.04 7.37
CA ASP A 158 9.06 -24.63 7.35
C ASP A 158 10.07 -23.69 6.69
N GLN A 159 11.33 -23.81 7.11
CA GLN A 159 12.43 -22.98 6.65
C GLN A 159 13.52 -23.83 6.01
N PHE A 160 14.05 -23.37 4.88
CA PHE A 160 15.15 -24.04 4.19
C PHE A 160 16.19 -23.04 3.66
N ASP A 161 17.42 -23.53 3.53
CA ASP A 161 18.54 -22.75 3.04
C ASP A 161 18.53 -22.69 1.50
N VAL A 162 18.69 -21.48 0.96
CA VAL A 162 18.71 -21.23 -0.50
C VAL A 162 20.15 -21.04 -0.96
N ILE A 163 20.90 -20.16 -0.28
CA ILE A 163 22.31 -19.86 -0.56
C ILE A 163 23.07 -19.81 0.76
N ALA A 164 24.29 -20.34 0.77
CA ALA A 164 25.19 -20.30 1.91
C ALA A 164 26.61 -19.92 1.47
N GLY A 165 27.44 -19.50 2.42
CA GLY A 165 28.86 -19.21 2.18
C GLY A 165 29.13 -17.84 1.53
N GLU A 166 28.17 -16.93 1.57
CA GLU A 166 28.40 -15.53 1.20
C GLU A 166 29.04 -14.77 2.37
N LYS A 167 29.56 -13.57 2.12
CA LYS A 167 30.23 -12.81 3.19
C LYS A 167 29.29 -11.80 3.81
N ARG A 168 28.60 -11.01 2.97
CA ARG A 168 27.68 -9.98 3.44
C ARG A 168 26.66 -9.60 2.38
N ILE A 169 25.52 -10.27 2.43
CA ILE A 169 24.37 -9.99 1.57
C ILE A 169 23.68 -8.71 2.10
N GLU A 170 23.58 -7.67 1.27
CA GLU A 170 22.88 -6.43 1.63
C GLU A 170 21.50 -6.33 1.00
N ALA A 171 21.33 -6.89 -0.19
CA ALA A 171 20.07 -6.83 -0.93
C ALA A 171 19.91 -8.09 -1.77
N LEU A 172 18.67 -8.46 -2.01
CA LEU A 172 18.28 -9.55 -2.89
C LEU A 172 16.98 -9.21 -3.61
N ASP A 173 16.77 -9.81 -4.77
CA ASP A 173 15.51 -9.78 -5.48
C ASP A 173 15.34 -11.05 -6.34
N TYR A 174 14.12 -11.33 -6.76
CA TYR A 174 13.74 -12.59 -7.40
C TYR A 174 12.99 -12.35 -8.69
N SER A 175 13.33 -13.12 -9.74
CA SER A 175 12.59 -13.16 -10.99
C SER A 175 11.68 -14.39 -11.02
N PRO A 176 10.35 -14.23 -10.95
CA PRO A 176 9.41 -15.35 -11.02
C PRO A 176 9.39 -16.04 -12.39
N SER A 177 9.64 -15.31 -13.48
CA SER A 177 9.61 -15.83 -14.85
C SER A 177 10.75 -16.83 -15.10
N THR A 178 11.94 -16.54 -14.58
CA THR A 178 13.15 -17.38 -14.75
C THR A 178 13.47 -18.23 -13.52
N GLN A 179 12.73 -18.07 -12.43
CA GLN A 179 12.99 -18.70 -11.13
C GLN A 179 14.42 -18.48 -10.62
N MET A 180 14.94 -17.26 -10.83
CA MET A 180 16.30 -16.90 -10.41
C MET A 180 16.28 -15.89 -9.29
N ILE A 181 17.14 -16.10 -8.30
CA ILE A 181 17.43 -15.14 -7.26
C ILE A 181 18.72 -14.38 -7.60
N PHE A 182 18.71 -13.08 -7.33
CA PHE A 182 19.84 -12.17 -7.47
C PHE A 182 20.16 -11.58 -6.11
N TRP A 183 21.43 -11.42 -5.78
CA TRP A 183 21.82 -10.78 -4.53
C TRP A 183 23.12 -10.01 -4.67
N ALA A 184 23.25 -8.98 -3.83
CA ALA A 184 24.40 -8.11 -3.75
C ALA A 184 25.25 -8.51 -2.54
N ASP A 185 26.45 -9.04 -2.79
CA ASP A 185 27.47 -9.18 -1.74
C ASP A 185 28.28 -7.90 -1.67
N SER A 186 28.20 -7.25 -0.52
CA SER A 186 28.78 -5.93 -0.34
C SER A 186 30.21 -5.93 0.17
N TYR A 187 30.68 -7.07 0.68
CA TYR A 187 32.07 -7.26 1.04
C TYR A 187 32.90 -7.52 -0.23
N ASP A 188 32.45 -8.47 -1.05
CA ASP A 188 33.09 -8.79 -2.33
C ASP A 188 32.78 -7.73 -3.40
N LYS A 189 31.75 -6.91 -3.17
CA LYS A 189 31.27 -5.85 -4.08
C LYS A 189 30.82 -6.41 -5.42
N THR A 190 30.25 -7.61 -5.41
CA THR A 190 29.72 -8.27 -6.59
C THR A 190 28.23 -8.51 -6.47
N ILE A 191 27.60 -8.73 -7.61
CA ILE A 191 26.21 -9.18 -7.66
C ILE A 191 26.23 -10.55 -8.31
N LYS A 192 25.59 -11.49 -7.64
CA LYS A 192 25.56 -12.91 -8.00
C LYS A 192 24.12 -13.33 -8.23
N ARG A 193 23.97 -14.50 -8.85
CA ARG A 193 22.67 -15.12 -9.08
C ARG A 193 22.71 -16.62 -8.93
N SER A 194 21.55 -17.23 -8.73
CA SER A 194 21.36 -18.67 -8.78
C SER A 194 19.93 -19.03 -9.12
N TYR A 195 19.70 -20.27 -9.55
CA TYR A 195 18.35 -20.81 -9.61
C TYR A 195 17.84 -21.10 -8.20
N MET A 196 16.58 -20.76 -7.94
CA MET A 196 15.92 -21.20 -6.71
C MET A 196 15.52 -22.67 -6.90
N VAL A 197 16.38 -23.58 -6.45
CA VAL A 197 16.15 -25.01 -6.59
C VAL A 197 15.11 -25.44 -5.56
N ASN A 198 13.83 -25.28 -5.88
CA ASN A 198 12.78 -25.95 -5.10
C ASN A 198 13.03 -27.45 -5.25
N ALA A 199 13.40 -28.11 -4.16
CA ALA A 199 13.74 -29.51 -4.09
C ALA A 199 12.57 -30.40 -4.56
N ARG A 200 12.40 -30.55 -5.88
CA ARG A 200 11.33 -31.35 -6.49
C ARG A 200 11.35 -32.82 -6.06
N ASN A 201 12.42 -33.29 -5.41
CA ASN A 201 12.66 -34.69 -5.05
C ASN A 201 13.11 -34.90 -3.57
N GLY A 202 12.85 -33.96 -2.66
CA GLY A 202 13.11 -34.18 -1.21
C GLY A 202 14.56 -34.02 -0.74
N GLU A 203 15.49 -33.61 -1.61
CA GLU A 203 16.82 -33.14 -1.22
C GLU A 203 16.88 -31.62 -1.32
N VAL A 204 16.99 -30.92 -0.19
CA VAL A 204 17.27 -29.48 -0.17
C VAL A 204 18.62 -29.25 -0.83
N LYS A 205 18.61 -28.74 -2.06
CA LYS A 205 19.84 -28.40 -2.81
C LYS A 205 20.09 -26.91 -2.69
N ILE A 206 21.16 -26.57 -1.99
CA ILE A 206 21.69 -25.20 -1.94
C ILE A 206 22.04 -24.77 -3.38
N GLY A 207 21.63 -23.58 -3.76
CA GLY A 207 21.90 -23.02 -5.08
C GLY A 207 23.39 -22.81 -5.33
N PHE A 208 23.80 -22.95 -6.59
CA PHE A 208 25.17 -22.64 -7.00
C PHE A 208 25.30 -21.15 -7.33
N ALA A 209 26.13 -20.43 -6.59
CA ALA A 209 26.34 -19.01 -6.80
C ALA A 209 27.14 -18.74 -8.08
N GLN A 210 26.52 -18.04 -9.03
CA GLN A 210 27.17 -17.55 -10.23
C GLN A 210 27.44 -16.05 -10.10
N ASP A 211 28.71 -15.66 -10.12
CA ASP A 211 29.10 -14.24 -10.19
C ASP A 211 28.84 -13.68 -11.59
N LEU A 212 28.19 -12.51 -11.66
CA LEU A 212 27.94 -11.80 -12.91
C LEU A 212 29.20 -11.11 -13.46
N ASN A 213 30.31 -11.11 -12.71
CA ASN A 213 31.61 -10.54 -13.07
C ASN A 213 31.52 -9.07 -13.53
N MET A 214 30.62 -8.31 -12.93
CA MET A 214 30.46 -6.89 -13.22
C MET A 214 31.60 -6.10 -12.57
N LYS A 215 32.58 -5.68 -13.38
CA LYS A 215 33.76 -4.94 -12.91
C LYS A 215 33.36 -3.62 -12.23
N GLY A 216 33.58 -3.47 -10.92
CA GLY A 216 33.32 -2.23 -10.19
C GLY A 216 33.91 -2.27 -8.78
N ASN A 217 34.23 -1.09 -8.23
CA ASN A 217 34.80 -0.96 -6.87
C ASN A 217 33.81 -0.38 -5.85
N SER A 218 32.58 -0.10 -6.26
CA SER A 218 31.53 0.51 -5.45
C SER A 218 30.70 -0.55 -4.74
N LYS A 219 30.21 -0.24 -3.54
CA LYS A 219 29.41 -1.16 -2.73
C LYS A 219 27.97 -1.18 -3.30
N PRO A 220 27.45 -2.31 -3.82
CA PRO A 220 26.02 -2.41 -4.12
C PRO A 220 25.22 -2.35 -2.82
N THR A 221 24.13 -1.58 -2.80
CA THR A 221 23.32 -1.32 -1.60
C THR A 221 21.87 -1.76 -1.74
N ALA A 222 21.33 -1.77 -2.96
CA ALA A 222 19.96 -2.22 -3.24
C ALA A 222 19.87 -2.82 -4.64
N LEU A 223 18.91 -3.71 -4.85
CA LEU A 223 18.68 -4.43 -6.11
C LEU A 223 17.19 -4.44 -6.46
N ALA A 224 16.89 -4.39 -7.75
CA ALA A 224 15.56 -4.61 -8.29
C ALA A 224 15.66 -5.23 -9.69
N VAL A 225 14.82 -6.24 -9.96
CA VAL A 225 14.79 -6.99 -11.22
C VAL A 225 13.59 -6.54 -12.04
N ASP A 226 13.85 -6.21 -13.31
CA ASP A 226 12.82 -6.06 -14.33
C ASP A 226 12.62 -7.42 -15.01
N TRP A 227 11.60 -8.13 -14.55
CA TRP A 227 11.24 -9.47 -15.06
C TRP A 227 10.55 -9.43 -16.43
N VAL A 228 10.22 -8.25 -16.96
CA VAL A 228 9.57 -8.10 -18.27
C VAL A 228 10.62 -7.94 -19.36
N ALA A 229 11.64 -7.12 -19.14
CA ALA A 229 12.70 -6.86 -20.13
C ALA A 229 14.04 -7.55 -19.82
N ASP A 230 14.10 -8.39 -18.79
CA ASP A 230 15.30 -9.10 -18.32
C ASP A 230 16.47 -8.14 -18.03
N ASN A 231 16.17 -7.07 -17.30
CA ASN A 231 17.16 -6.10 -16.85
C ASN A 231 17.32 -6.16 -15.32
N LEU A 232 18.52 -5.87 -14.86
CA LEU A 232 18.85 -5.76 -13.45
C LEU A 232 19.20 -4.32 -13.13
N TYR A 233 18.50 -3.75 -12.16
CA TYR A 233 18.73 -2.40 -11.64
C TYR A 233 19.34 -2.50 -10.25
N TRP A 234 20.31 -1.65 -9.95
CA TRP A 234 20.89 -1.60 -8.61
C TRP A 234 21.34 -0.21 -8.23
N ALA A 235 21.32 0.03 -6.94
CA ALA A 235 21.98 1.16 -6.34
C ALA A 235 23.38 0.74 -5.88
N GLU A 236 24.36 1.62 -6.06
CA GLU A 236 25.70 1.44 -5.52
C GLU A 236 26.22 2.73 -4.91
N THR A 237 27.06 2.60 -3.88
CA THR A 237 27.69 3.72 -3.19
C THR A 237 29.20 3.58 -3.26
N ASP A 238 29.87 4.61 -3.77
CA ASP A 238 31.31 4.77 -3.66
C ASP A 238 31.65 5.60 -2.42
N ARG A 239 32.53 5.06 -1.57
CA ARG A 239 32.98 5.69 -0.32
C ARG A 239 34.48 5.98 -0.30
N THR A 240 35.15 5.88 -1.44
CA THR A 240 36.60 6.13 -1.55
C THR A 240 36.96 7.62 -1.43
N GLY A 241 36.01 8.53 -1.70
CA GLY A 241 36.20 9.98 -1.57
C GLY A 241 35.80 10.55 -0.20
N SER A 242 35.96 11.87 -0.04
CA SER A 242 35.58 12.62 1.17
C SER A 242 34.07 12.65 1.45
N LYS A 243 33.25 12.47 0.41
CA LYS A 243 31.80 12.32 0.51
C LYS A 243 31.35 11.06 -0.23
N PRO A 244 30.34 10.34 0.29
CA PRO A 244 29.79 9.18 -0.40
C PRO A 244 29.10 9.63 -1.70
N ARG A 245 29.29 8.86 -2.77
CA ARG A 245 28.68 9.12 -4.09
C ARG A 245 27.83 7.92 -4.48
N GLY A 246 26.52 8.12 -4.49
CA GLY A 246 25.53 7.13 -4.93
C GLY A 246 25.37 7.13 -6.45
N ARG A 247 25.06 5.97 -7.01
CA ARG A 247 24.67 5.81 -8.42
C ARG A 247 23.53 4.81 -8.54
N ILE A 248 22.69 5.01 -9.55
CA ILE A 248 21.72 4.01 -10.02
C ILE A 248 22.23 3.45 -11.34
N MET A 249 22.33 2.14 -11.39
CA MET A 249 22.95 1.37 -12.46
C MET A 249 21.94 0.40 -13.07
N VAL A 250 22.18 0.01 -14.31
CA VAL A 250 21.42 -1.01 -15.03
C VAL A 250 22.36 -1.93 -15.81
N ALA A 251 21.98 -3.19 -15.96
CA ALA A 251 22.61 -4.17 -16.84
C ALA A 251 21.56 -5.20 -17.29
N LYS A 252 21.93 -6.08 -18.22
CA LYS A 252 21.18 -7.33 -18.42
C LYS A 252 21.35 -8.24 -17.22
N THR A 253 20.37 -9.12 -16.97
CA THR A 253 20.42 -10.11 -15.88
C THR A 253 21.58 -11.10 -15.99
N ASP A 254 22.28 -11.16 -17.13
CA ASP A 254 23.53 -11.91 -17.35
C ASP A 254 24.82 -11.09 -17.12
N GLY A 255 24.70 -9.85 -16.66
CA GLY A 255 25.83 -8.96 -16.36
C GLY A 255 26.33 -8.13 -17.55
N ARG A 256 25.80 -8.34 -18.77
CA ARG A 256 26.21 -7.55 -19.95
C ARG A 256 25.59 -6.15 -19.96
N TYR A 257 26.18 -5.26 -20.74
CA TYR A 257 25.67 -3.92 -21.03
C TYR A 257 25.44 -3.03 -19.80
N ARG A 258 26.37 -3.09 -18.83
CA ARG A 258 26.35 -2.23 -17.65
C ARG A 258 26.39 -0.75 -18.04
N ARG A 259 25.49 0.04 -17.46
CA ARG A 259 25.39 1.49 -17.66
C ARG A 259 24.96 2.20 -16.38
N ALA A 260 25.46 3.41 -16.15
CA ALA A 260 24.95 4.32 -15.13
C ALA A 260 23.76 5.12 -15.69
N LEU A 261 22.62 5.06 -15.00
CA LEU A 261 21.43 5.86 -15.32
C LEU A 261 21.44 7.18 -14.55
N VAL A 262 21.81 7.12 -13.27
CA VAL A 262 21.92 8.29 -12.39
C VAL A 262 23.30 8.30 -11.76
N ASN A 263 24.04 9.39 -11.97
CA ASN A 263 25.43 9.55 -11.52
C ASN A 263 25.68 10.82 -10.68
N ALA A 264 24.63 11.60 -10.39
CA ALA A 264 24.72 12.86 -9.68
C ALA A 264 23.54 13.04 -8.72
N GLY A 265 23.76 13.80 -7.63
CA GLY A 265 22.71 14.14 -6.66
C GLY A 265 22.25 12.98 -5.78
N LEU A 266 23.05 11.92 -5.66
CA LEU A 266 22.83 10.79 -4.76
C LEU A 266 24.05 10.59 -3.87
N GLU A 267 23.82 10.32 -2.60
CA GLU A 267 24.90 10.11 -1.62
C GLU A 267 24.87 8.69 -1.06
N VAL A 268 23.73 8.27 -0.50
CA VAL A 268 23.56 6.98 0.18
C VAL A 268 22.22 6.35 -0.24
N PRO A 269 22.12 5.84 -1.47
CA PRO A 269 20.91 5.15 -1.91
C PRO A 269 20.75 3.82 -1.16
N THR A 270 19.59 3.63 -0.53
CA THR A 270 19.31 2.51 0.39
C THR A 270 18.34 1.49 -0.18
N SER A 271 17.47 1.89 -1.09
CA SER A 271 16.46 1.02 -1.69
C SER A 271 16.17 1.45 -3.12
N ILE A 272 15.78 0.49 -3.96
CA ILE A 272 15.32 0.70 -5.32
C ILE A 272 14.17 -0.27 -5.59
N ALA A 273 13.13 0.20 -6.28
CA ALA A 273 12.03 -0.61 -6.76
C ALA A 273 11.69 -0.18 -8.20
N VAL A 274 11.35 -1.14 -9.06
CA VAL A 274 11.05 -0.89 -10.47
C VAL A 274 9.64 -1.33 -10.80
N ASP A 275 8.98 -0.58 -11.68
CA ASP A 275 7.68 -0.89 -12.22
C ASP A 275 7.79 -1.04 -13.75
N PRO A 276 8.03 -2.27 -14.24
CA PRO A 276 8.18 -2.52 -15.67
C PRO A 276 6.91 -2.23 -16.48
N GLN A 277 5.73 -2.31 -15.87
CA GLN A 277 4.45 -2.11 -16.57
C GLN A 277 4.20 -0.63 -16.87
N LEU A 278 4.58 0.26 -15.95
CA LEU A 278 4.50 1.71 -16.14
C LEU A 278 5.81 2.35 -16.62
N GLY A 279 6.89 1.58 -16.71
CA GLY A 279 8.21 2.05 -17.12
C GLY A 279 8.85 3.02 -16.13
N ARG A 280 8.56 2.87 -14.83
CA ARG A 280 9.04 3.78 -13.76
C ARG A 280 9.99 3.06 -12.81
N MET A 281 10.89 3.81 -12.20
CA MET A 281 11.71 3.33 -11.10
C MET A 281 11.75 4.35 -9.97
N PHE A 282 11.83 3.83 -8.75
CA PHE A 282 11.81 4.58 -7.52
C PHE A 282 13.04 4.20 -6.70
N TRP A 283 13.64 5.18 -6.03
CA TRP A 283 14.73 4.90 -5.09
C TRP A 283 14.67 5.83 -3.89
N ALA A 284 15.22 5.33 -2.79
CA ALA A 284 15.40 6.05 -1.55
C ALA A 284 16.88 6.44 -1.40
N ASP A 285 17.14 7.68 -0.99
CA ASP A 285 18.46 8.19 -0.66
C ASP A 285 18.44 8.69 0.79
N ALA A 286 19.33 8.13 1.62
CA ALA A 286 19.46 8.45 3.05
C ALA A 286 20.72 9.30 3.33
N GLY A 287 21.16 10.07 2.33
CA GLY A 287 22.27 11.00 2.45
C GLY A 287 21.99 12.20 3.37
N SER A 288 22.83 13.22 3.25
CA SER A 288 22.68 14.48 4.00
C SER A 288 21.36 15.22 3.74
N ALA A 289 20.77 15.01 2.56
CA ALA A 289 19.42 15.44 2.20
C ALA A 289 18.58 14.20 1.83
N PRO A 290 17.93 13.56 2.82
CA PRO A 290 17.13 12.36 2.59
C PRO A 290 15.96 12.63 1.65
N LYS A 291 15.72 11.72 0.71
CA LYS A 291 14.68 11.87 -0.31
C LYS A 291 14.26 10.54 -0.92
N ILE A 292 13.03 10.51 -1.43
CA ILE A 292 12.57 9.48 -2.37
C ILE A 292 12.36 10.15 -3.71
N GLU A 293 12.89 9.56 -4.76
CA GLU A 293 12.80 10.08 -6.13
C GLU A 293 12.18 9.05 -7.07
N VAL A 294 11.66 9.56 -8.18
CA VAL A 294 11.12 8.77 -9.28
C VAL A 294 11.72 9.21 -10.59
N SER A 295 11.97 8.27 -11.49
CA SER A 295 12.26 8.53 -12.89
C SER A 295 11.65 7.45 -13.78
N TRP A 296 11.79 7.63 -15.08
CA TRP A 296 11.59 6.54 -16.02
C TRP A 296 12.73 5.54 -15.88
N MET A 297 12.50 4.28 -16.27
CA MET A 297 13.49 3.19 -16.18
C MET A 297 14.71 3.38 -17.09
N ASP A 298 14.71 4.38 -17.96
CA ASP A 298 15.86 4.82 -18.76
C ASP A 298 16.68 5.94 -18.08
N GLY A 299 16.28 6.38 -16.88
CA GLY A 299 16.88 7.48 -16.13
C GLY A 299 16.34 8.87 -16.49
N SER A 300 15.45 9.00 -17.47
CA SER A 300 14.88 10.27 -17.89
C SER A 300 13.73 10.75 -16.99
N LYS A 301 13.36 12.03 -17.11
CA LYS A 301 12.26 12.67 -16.34
C LYS A 301 12.34 12.41 -14.83
N ARG A 302 13.55 12.41 -14.28
CA ARG A 302 13.81 12.32 -12.84
C ARG A 302 13.20 13.52 -12.12
N ARG A 303 12.50 13.25 -11.03
CA ARG A 303 11.95 14.27 -10.12
C ARG A 303 11.89 13.76 -8.67
N PRO A 304 11.99 14.65 -7.68
CA PRO A 304 11.71 14.29 -6.29
C PRO A 304 10.24 13.89 -6.13
N LEU A 305 10.00 12.87 -5.30
CA LEU A 305 8.66 12.44 -4.91
C LEU A 305 8.36 12.84 -3.45
N ILE A 306 9.30 12.60 -2.54
CA ILE A 306 9.20 12.98 -1.12
C ILE A 306 10.53 13.58 -0.67
N THR A 307 10.46 14.77 -0.08
CA THR A 307 11.62 15.51 0.46
C THR A 307 11.41 16.03 1.87
N GLU A 308 10.19 15.94 2.39
CA GLU A 308 9.80 16.45 3.71
C GLU A 308 9.46 15.30 4.64
N ALA A 309 9.61 15.52 5.94
CA ALA A 309 9.33 14.54 7.00
C ALA A 309 10.02 13.17 6.82
N ILE A 310 11.17 13.15 6.15
CA ILE A 310 11.93 11.93 5.84
C ILE A 310 13.36 12.04 6.39
N ARG A 311 13.81 11.00 7.10
CA ARG A 311 15.14 10.98 7.74
C ARG A 311 15.97 9.78 7.30
N HIS A 312 15.43 8.57 7.47
CA HIS A 312 16.14 7.32 7.18
C HIS A 312 15.29 6.40 6.32
N PRO A 313 15.09 6.69 5.04
CA PRO A 313 14.35 5.76 4.18
C PRO A 313 15.18 4.49 3.98
N ALA A 314 14.60 3.33 4.27
CA ALA A 314 15.32 2.07 4.31
C ALA A 314 14.82 1.03 3.30
N GLY A 315 13.51 1.02 3.02
CA GLY A 315 12.92 0.08 2.07
C GLY A 315 11.79 0.72 1.27
N LEU A 316 11.67 0.30 0.00
CA LEU A 316 10.58 0.62 -0.91
C LEU A 316 10.03 -0.68 -1.49
N THR A 317 8.71 -0.77 -1.62
CA THR A 317 8.04 -1.86 -2.34
C THR A 317 6.87 -1.30 -3.14
N ILE A 318 6.43 -2.05 -4.14
CA ILE A 318 5.36 -1.66 -5.05
C ILE A 318 4.26 -2.69 -4.97
N ASP A 319 3.04 -2.24 -4.71
CA ASP A 319 1.84 -3.05 -4.84
C ASP A 319 1.26 -2.87 -6.24
N TYR A 320 1.59 -3.80 -7.14
CA TYR A 320 1.07 -3.83 -8.51
C TYR A 320 -0.45 -4.07 -8.56
N SER A 321 -1.04 -4.70 -7.54
CA SER A 321 -2.47 -4.96 -7.46
C SER A 321 -3.27 -3.79 -6.88
N GLN A 322 -2.60 -2.84 -6.22
CA GLN A 322 -3.21 -1.62 -5.69
C GLN A 322 -2.79 -0.40 -6.51
N ASP A 323 -3.04 -0.45 -7.83
CA ASP A 323 -2.73 0.63 -8.78
C ASP A 323 -1.28 1.14 -8.70
N HIS A 324 -0.33 0.20 -8.58
CA HIS A 324 1.10 0.49 -8.56
C HIS A 324 1.50 1.41 -7.39
N MET A 325 0.81 1.28 -6.26
CA MET A 325 1.08 2.05 -5.06
C MET A 325 2.49 1.74 -4.54
N VAL A 326 3.30 2.78 -4.37
CA VAL A 326 4.63 2.67 -3.78
C VAL A 326 4.50 2.88 -2.28
N THR A 327 4.97 1.91 -1.50
CA THR A 327 5.04 2.01 -0.05
C THR A 327 6.50 2.03 0.39
N GLY A 328 6.80 2.83 1.40
CA GLY A 328 8.14 2.98 1.94
C GLY A 328 8.15 2.82 3.44
N TRP A 329 9.27 2.33 3.97
CA TRP A 329 9.49 2.22 5.41
C TRP A 329 10.72 3.02 5.83
N THR A 330 10.57 3.71 6.96
CA THR A 330 11.62 4.42 7.67
C THR A 330 11.69 3.83 9.09
N PRO A 331 12.85 3.34 9.55
CA PRO A 331 13.02 3.02 10.96
C PRO A 331 12.82 4.29 11.79
N SER A 332 12.12 4.14 12.91
CA SER A 332 11.96 5.17 13.95
C SER A 332 13.29 5.51 14.60
#